data_AF-A0A399HXS9-F1
#
_entry.id   AF-A0A399HXS9-F1
#
_cell.length_a   1.000
_cell.length_b   1.000
_cell.length_c   1.000
_cell.angle_alpha   90.00
_cell.angle_beta   90.00
_cell.angle_gamma   90.00
#
_symmetry.space_group_name_H-M   'P 1'
#
loop_
_entity.id
_entity.type
_entity.pdbx_description
1 polymer ?
#
loop_
_entity_poly.entity_id
_entity_poly.type
_entity_poly.pdbx_seq_one_letter_code
_entity_poly.pdbx_strand_id
1 'polypeptide(L)'
;MHRLLLTVLLLTAFGCTSQDEVARVKSPDGKVDAVLFETNGGATTSFGYEVFITPSGAGTWRGKEVADLYGAIRSENAYGVNLTWTSNDELVIEFLKARQQELMKPTVDLMSKRIKVTLKAGITDSKAPSGGMLYNLKQVGGVLK
;
A
#
# COMPACT_ATOMS: atom_id res chain seq x y z
N MET A 1 -17.67 -49.15 -31.47
CA MET A 1 -17.63 -47.69 -31.60
C MET A 1 -18.33 -47.05 -30.41
N HIS A 2 -17.62 -46.57 -29.39
CA HIS A 2 -18.13 -45.57 -28.44
C HIS A 2 -16.92 -44.79 -27.90
N ARG A 3 -16.93 -43.48 -28.15
CA ARG A 3 -15.92 -42.49 -27.77
C ARG A 3 -16.00 -42.25 -26.26
N LEU A 4 -14.87 -42.17 -25.56
CA LEU A 4 -14.80 -41.50 -24.26
C LEU A 4 -13.94 -40.24 -24.45
N LEU A 5 -14.61 -39.10 -24.45
CA LEU A 5 -14.01 -37.77 -24.50
C LEU A 5 -13.33 -37.53 -23.14
N LEU A 6 -12.01 -37.37 -23.11
CA LEU A 6 -11.30 -36.83 -21.95
C LEU A 6 -11.60 -35.33 -21.87
N THR A 7 -12.55 -34.94 -21.02
CA THR A 7 -12.77 -33.53 -20.67
C THR A 7 -11.64 -33.08 -19.76
N VAL A 8 -10.67 -32.38 -20.34
CA VAL A 8 -9.64 -31.64 -19.60
C VAL A 8 -10.32 -30.49 -18.85
N LEU A 9 -10.48 -30.63 -17.54
CA LEU A 9 -10.89 -29.55 -16.65
C LEU A 9 -9.69 -28.62 -16.42
N LEU A 10 -9.48 -27.69 -17.36
CA LEU A 10 -8.48 -26.64 -17.22
C LEU A 10 -9.00 -25.60 -16.21
N LEU A 11 -8.70 -25.79 -14.92
CA LEU A 11 -8.92 -24.75 -13.90
C LEU A 11 -7.89 -23.62 -14.12
N THR A 12 -8.23 -22.63 -14.93
CA THR A 12 -7.49 -21.37 -14.97
C THR A 12 -7.87 -20.55 -13.74
N ALA A 13 -7.16 -20.78 -12.64
CA ALA A 13 -7.14 -19.88 -11.49
C ALA A 13 -6.41 -18.58 -11.90
N PHE A 14 -7.11 -17.71 -12.63
CA PHE A 14 -6.69 -16.32 -12.75
C PHE A 14 -6.85 -15.68 -11.36
N GLY A 15 -5.75 -15.55 -10.62
CA GLY A 15 -5.73 -14.75 -9.40
C GLY A 15 -6.26 -13.34 -9.74
N CYS A 16 -7.36 -12.93 -9.12
CA CYS A 16 -7.86 -11.58 -9.27
C CYS A 16 -6.91 -10.66 -8.50
N THR A 17 -6.02 -9.98 -9.23
CA THR A 17 -5.20 -8.93 -8.64
C THR A 17 -6.12 -7.77 -8.28
N SER A 18 -6.05 -7.31 -7.03
CA SER A 18 -6.70 -6.06 -6.59
C SER A 18 -5.65 -5.04 -6.17
N GLN A 19 -6.01 -3.77 -6.29
CA GLN A 19 -5.26 -2.61 -5.84
C GLN A 19 -6.27 -1.62 -5.26
N ASP A 20 -6.23 -1.43 -3.94
CA ASP A 20 -7.25 -0.67 -3.21
C ASP A 20 -6.58 0.41 -2.36
N GLU A 21 -7.08 1.65 -2.39
CA GLU A 21 -6.60 2.71 -1.50
C GLU A 21 -6.99 2.35 -0.06
N VAL A 22 -6.00 2.28 0.84
CA VAL A 22 -6.21 1.87 2.24
C VAL A 22 -5.84 2.94 3.26
N ALA A 23 -5.06 3.95 2.86
CA ALA A 23 -4.80 5.12 3.69
C ALA A 23 -4.45 6.34 2.82
N ARG A 24 -4.84 7.51 3.32
CA ARG A 24 -4.45 8.82 2.78
C ARG A 24 -4.11 9.75 3.93
N VAL A 25 -2.90 10.29 3.92
CA VAL A 25 -2.41 11.19 4.97
C VAL A 25 -1.95 12.49 4.33
N LYS A 26 -2.67 13.57 4.64
CA LYS A 26 -2.34 14.93 4.18
C LYS A 26 -1.07 15.43 4.87
N SER A 27 -0.20 16.08 4.10
CA SER A 27 0.97 16.81 4.64
C SER A 27 0.55 17.91 5.62
N PRO A 28 1.39 18.30 6.60
CA PRO A 28 1.01 19.28 7.61
C PRO A 28 0.65 20.67 7.04
N ASP A 29 1.21 21.06 5.89
CA ASP A 29 0.84 22.30 5.20
C ASP A 29 -0.32 22.14 4.20
N GLY A 30 -0.88 20.94 4.09
CA GLY A 30 -2.09 20.65 3.33
C GLY A 30 -1.93 20.60 1.81
N LYS A 31 -0.71 20.71 1.28
CA LYS A 31 -0.50 20.88 -0.18
C LYS A 31 -0.41 19.57 -0.95
N VAL A 32 0.07 18.52 -0.29
CA VAL A 32 0.21 17.18 -0.87
C VAL A 32 -0.39 16.13 0.05
N ASP A 33 -0.76 14.99 -0.52
CA ASP A 33 -1.16 13.80 0.21
C ASP A 33 -0.14 12.68 -0.03
N ALA A 34 0.10 11.89 1.01
CA ALA A 34 0.69 10.56 0.88
C ALA A 34 -0.47 9.55 0.81
N VAL A 35 -0.48 8.73 -0.23
CA VAL A 35 -1.56 7.78 -0.51
C VAL A 35 -0.98 6.38 -0.54
N LEU A 36 -1.60 5.45 0.19
CA LEU A 36 -1.19 4.06 0.29
C LEU A 36 -2.23 3.16 -0.38
N PHE A 37 -1.76 2.33 -1.30
CA PHE A 37 -2.55 1.24 -1.88
C PHE A 37 -2.09 -0.10 -1.30
N GLU A 38 -3.05 -0.97 -1.02
CA GLU A 38 -2.81 -2.38 -0.73
C GLU A 38 -3.10 -3.19 -2.00
N THR A 39 -2.14 -4.03 -2.41
CA THR A 39 -2.32 -4.96 -3.52
C THR A 39 -2.44 -6.40 -3.03
N ASN A 40 -3.31 -7.16 -3.68
CA ASN A 40 -3.52 -8.58 -3.36
C ASN A 40 -3.41 -9.40 -4.65
N GLY A 41 -2.54 -10.41 -4.69
CA GLY A 41 -2.36 -11.31 -5.85
C GLY A 41 -3.16 -12.61 -5.77
N GLY A 42 -3.96 -12.80 -4.72
CA GLY A 42 -4.75 -14.00 -4.48
C GLY A 42 -4.44 -14.71 -3.15
N ALA A 43 -5.19 -15.79 -2.87
CA ALA A 43 -5.30 -16.43 -1.55
C ALA A 43 -3.97 -16.88 -0.90
N THR A 44 -2.93 -17.13 -1.69
CA THR A 44 -1.63 -17.63 -1.20
C THR A 44 -0.53 -16.56 -1.21
N THR A 45 -0.84 -15.35 -1.64
CA THR A 45 0.14 -14.25 -1.74
C THR A 45 0.09 -13.36 -0.50
N SER A 46 1.24 -12.80 -0.13
CA SER A 46 1.23 -11.67 0.82
C SER A 46 0.78 -10.40 0.10
N PHE A 47 0.38 -9.39 0.87
CA PHE A 47 -0.01 -8.08 0.33
C PHE A 47 1.20 -7.30 -0.17
N GLY A 48 1.01 -6.52 -1.23
CA GLY A 48 1.91 -5.42 -1.62
C GLY A 48 1.38 -4.08 -1.13
N TYR A 49 2.28 -3.10 -1.03
CA TYR A 49 2.00 -1.76 -0.52
C TYR A 49 2.70 -0.73 -1.37
N GLU A 50 1.93 0.02 -2.15
CA GLU A 50 2.44 1.06 -3.03
C GLU A 50 2.14 2.43 -2.44
N VAL A 51 3.17 3.27 -2.33
CA VAL A 51 3.05 4.62 -1.76
C VAL A 51 3.20 5.65 -2.86
N PHE A 52 2.22 6.55 -2.94
CA PHE A 52 2.21 7.68 -3.85
C PHE A 52 2.25 9.00 -3.10
N ILE A 53 2.94 9.99 -3.67
CA ILE A 53 2.79 11.40 -3.31
C ILE A 53 1.97 12.09 -4.38
N THR A 54 0.86 12.72 -4.01
CA THR A 54 -0.05 13.41 -4.94
C THR A 54 -0.24 14.87 -4.53
N PRO A 55 -0.65 15.77 -5.45
CA PRO A 55 -1.27 17.03 -5.03
C PRO A 55 -2.46 16.72 -4.11
N SER A 56 -2.74 17.58 -3.13
CA SER A 56 -3.79 17.27 -2.16
C SER A 56 -5.16 17.15 -2.84
N GLY A 57 -5.91 16.10 -2.47
CA GLY A 57 -7.22 15.77 -3.05
C GLY A 57 -7.17 15.22 -4.48
N ALA A 58 -5.99 15.06 -5.07
CA ALA A 58 -5.84 14.46 -6.39
C ALA A 58 -5.77 12.93 -6.31
N GLY A 59 -6.19 12.28 -7.41
CA GLY A 59 -5.92 10.86 -7.65
C GLY A 59 -4.45 10.61 -8.00
N THR A 60 -4.03 9.34 -7.89
CA THR A 60 -2.64 8.90 -8.11
C THR A 60 -2.13 9.07 -9.53
N TRP A 61 -3.01 9.21 -10.53
CA TRP A 61 -2.62 9.56 -11.90
C TRP A 61 -1.90 10.90 -12.02
N ARG A 62 -2.06 11.82 -11.04
CA ARG A 62 -1.28 13.06 -10.91
C ARG A 62 -0.10 12.94 -9.95
N GLY A 63 0.08 11.78 -9.34
CA GLY A 63 1.08 11.52 -8.32
C GLY A 63 2.39 10.98 -8.86
N LYS A 64 3.29 10.72 -7.92
CA LYS A 64 4.53 9.96 -8.13
C LYS A 64 4.53 8.80 -7.15
N GLU A 65 4.67 7.59 -7.67
CA GLU A 65 5.00 6.43 -6.83
C GLU A 65 6.40 6.62 -6.26
N VAL A 66 6.53 6.41 -4.95
CA VAL A 66 7.77 6.66 -4.20
C VAL A 66 8.34 5.43 -3.54
N ALA A 67 7.50 4.45 -3.22
CA ALA A 67 7.92 3.19 -2.61
C ALA A 67 6.95 2.05 -2.93
N ASP A 68 7.52 0.83 -3.01
CA ASP A 68 6.80 -0.44 -3.08
C ASP A 68 7.34 -1.34 -1.95
N LEU A 69 6.44 -1.94 -1.17
CA LEU A 69 6.80 -2.92 -0.15
C LEU A 69 5.95 -4.18 -0.30
N TYR A 70 6.60 -5.34 -0.37
CA TYR A 70 5.92 -6.64 -0.44
C TYR A 70 6.02 -7.41 0.88
N GLY A 71 4.88 -7.92 1.34
CA GLY A 71 4.76 -8.67 2.57
C GLY A 71 5.13 -7.85 3.81
N ALA A 72 4.88 -6.54 3.77
CA ALA A 72 5.11 -5.66 4.91
C ALA A 72 4.11 -5.93 6.03
N ILE A 73 4.61 -5.96 7.26
CA ILE A 73 3.81 -5.97 8.48
C ILE A 73 4.16 -4.75 9.33
N ARG A 74 3.18 -4.24 10.06
CA ARG A 74 3.33 -3.14 11.03
C ARG A 74 3.16 -3.61 12.48
N SER A 75 2.70 -4.84 12.69
CA SER A 75 2.77 -5.56 13.97
C SER A 75 2.79 -7.07 13.70
N GLU A 76 3.08 -7.91 14.68
CA GLU A 76 3.17 -9.37 14.48
C GLU A 76 1.91 -10.00 13.88
N ASN A 77 0.74 -9.38 14.05
CA ASN A 77 -0.53 -9.89 13.54
C ASN A 77 -1.17 -8.99 12.47
N ALA A 78 -0.53 -7.88 12.08
CA ALA A 78 -1.10 -6.89 11.16
C ALA A 78 -0.18 -6.61 9.97
N TYR A 79 -0.70 -6.86 8.78
CA TYR A 79 -0.08 -6.41 7.54
C TYR A 79 -0.26 -4.90 7.39
N GLY A 80 0.67 -4.27 6.69
CA GLY A 80 0.60 -2.85 6.38
C GLY A 80 1.86 -2.07 6.67
N VAL A 81 1.75 -0.78 6.35
CA VAL A 81 2.72 0.26 6.63
C VAL A 81 1.98 1.49 7.15
N ASN A 82 2.68 2.33 7.90
CA ASN A 82 2.15 3.61 8.37
C ASN A 82 2.79 4.76 7.60
N LEU A 83 1.98 5.76 7.26
CA LEU A 83 2.43 6.99 6.61
C LEU A 83 2.49 8.11 7.65
N THR A 84 3.70 8.63 7.90
CA THR A 84 3.92 9.66 8.92
C THR A 84 4.67 10.84 8.32
N TRP A 85 4.03 12.00 8.26
CA TRP A 85 4.72 13.25 7.95
C TRP A 85 5.46 13.75 9.19
N THR A 86 6.79 13.82 9.14
CA THR A 86 7.62 14.37 10.23
C THR A 86 7.80 15.89 10.10
N SER A 87 7.60 16.42 8.89
CA SER A 87 7.57 17.85 8.59
C SER A 87 6.71 18.13 7.36
N ASN A 88 6.64 19.39 6.92
CA ASN A 88 5.93 19.78 5.69
C ASN A 88 6.47 19.05 4.43
N ASP A 89 7.73 18.62 4.47
CA ASP A 89 8.50 18.18 3.31
C ASP A 89 9.19 16.82 3.55
N GLU A 90 8.84 16.10 4.61
CA GLU A 90 9.42 14.79 4.92
C GLU A 90 8.33 13.79 5.29
N LEU A 91 8.23 12.75 4.46
CA LEU A 91 7.40 11.58 4.69
C LEU A 91 8.27 10.41 5.16
N VAL A 92 7.88 9.79 6.26
CA VAL A 92 8.42 8.53 6.75
C VAL A 92 7.38 7.44 6.56
N ILE A 93 7.78 6.35 5.92
CA ILE A 93 6.98 5.13 5.74
C ILE A 93 7.49 4.12 6.77
N GLU A 94 6.68 3.87 7.79
CA GLU A 94 7.04 3.06 8.95
C GLU A 94 6.44 1.66 8.87
N PHE A 95 7.25 0.65 9.18
CA PHE A 95 6.83 -0.75 9.21
C PHE A 95 7.73 -1.55 10.14
N LEU A 96 7.27 -2.72 10.57
CA LEU A 96 8.05 -3.61 11.43
C LEU A 96 9.06 -4.40 10.60
N LYS A 97 8.59 -5.16 9.62
CA LYS A 97 9.42 -5.93 8.68
C LYS A 97 8.69 -6.09 7.35
N ALA A 98 9.45 -6.27 6.27
CA ALA A 98 8.92 -6.56 4.94
C ALA A 98 9.76 -7.66 4.29
N ARG A 99 9.16 -8.43 3.36
CA ARG A 99 9.90 -9.43 2.59
C ARG A 99 10.75 -8.78 1.51
N GLN A 100 10.21 -7.74 0.88
CA GLN A 100 10.90 -6.89 -0.08
C GLN A 100 10.47 -5.44 0.17
N GLN A 101 11.38 -4.51 -0.13
CA GLN A 101 11.14 -3.08 -0.03
C GLN A 101 11.97 -2.37 -1.09
N GLU A 102 11.36 -1.39 -1.75
CA GLU A 102 12.02 -0.53 -2.71
C GLU A 102 11.63 0.92 -2.45
N LEU A 103 12.64 1.79 -2.29
CA LEU A 103 12.45 3.24 -2.26
C LEU A 103 12.79 3.79 -3.65
N MET A 104 11.80 3.80 -4.52
CA MET A 104 11.96 4.19 -5.94
C MET A 104 12.35 5.66 -6.09
N LYS A 105 11.81 6.54 -5.22
CA LYS A 105 12.07 7.99 -5.24
C LYS A 105 12.33 8.50 -3.83
N PRO A 106 13.61 8.53 -3.39
CA PRO A 106 13.99 9.11 -2.10
C PRO A 106 13.67 10.61 -1.99
N THR A 107 13.48 11.28 -3.12
CA THR A 107 13.07 12.68 -3.19
C THR A 107 12.13 12.88 -4.37
N VAL A 108 11.07 13.67 -4.17
CA VAL A 108 10.07 14.01 -5.18
C VAL A 108 9.89 15.51 -5.25
N ASP A 109 10.01 16.08 -6.45
CA ASP A 109 9.63 17.47 -6.71
C ASP A 109 8.16 17.52 -7.18
N LEU A 110 7.29 18.20 -6.44
CA LEU A 110 5.86 18.33 -6.72
C LEU A 110 5.31 19.65 -6.18
N MET A 111 4.50 20.38 -6.95
CA MET A 111 3.91 21.68 -6.57
C MET A 111 4.98 22.70 -6.09
N SER A 112 6.15 22.71 -6.73
CA SER A 112 7.31 23.53 -6.36
C SER A 112 7.87 23.24 -4.96
N LYS A 113 7.54 22.07 -4.39
CA LYS A 113 8.11 21.56 -3.14
C LYS A 113 8.99 20.36 -3.45
N ARG A 114 10.05 20.22 -2.66
CA ARG A 114 10.90 19.04 -2.65
C ARG A 114 10.57 18.22 -1.41
N ILE A 115 10.06 17.01 -1.62
CA ILE A 115 9.62 16.12 -0.55
C ILE A 115 10.65 15.00 -0.43
N LYS A 116 11.19 14.81 0.77
CA LYS A 116 12.04 13.67 1.12
C LYS A 116 11.16 12.50 1.57
N VAL A 117 11.48 11.31 1.11
CA VAL A 117 10.80 10.06 1.49
C VAL A 117 11.82 9.12 2.12
N THR A 118 11.44 8.47 3.22
CA THR A 118 12.32 7.53 3.93
C THR A 118 11.55 6.29 4.37
N LEU A 119 12.15 5.12 4.18
CA LEU A 119 11.68 3.86 4.74
C LEU A 119 12.27 3.67 6.14
N LYS A 120 11.43 3.31 7.11
CA LYS A 120 11.84 3.09 8.50
C LYS A 120 11.30 1.75 9.01
N ALA A 121 12.15 0.73 8.91
CA ALA A 121 11.90 -0.61 9.42
C ALA A 121 12.02 -0.68 10.95
N GLY A 122 11.53 -1.77 11.56
CA GLY A 122 11.63 -2.04 12.99
C GLY A 122 10.60 -1.29 13.85
N ILE A 123 9.62 -0.63 13.24
CA ILE A 123 8.59 0.14 13.96
C ILE A 123 7.35 -0.72 14.14
N THR A 124 7.02 -0.99 15.41
CA THR A 124 5.79 -1.70 15.78
C THR A 124 4.66 -0.71 16.04
N ASP A 125 3.56 -0.88 15.32
CA ASP A 125 2.29 -0.22 15.59
C ASP A 125 1.43 -1.11 16.51
N SER A 126 1.48 -0.82 17.81
CA SER A 126 0.71 -1.56 18.83
C SER A 126 -0.81 -1.36 18.71
N LYS A 127 -1.26 -0.37 17.94
CA LYS A 127 -2.69 -0.09 17.73
C LYS A 127 -3.21 -0.70 16.43
N ALA A 128 -2.36 -1.36 15.65
CA ALA A 128 -2.72 -2.00 14.40
C ALA A 128 -3.68 -3.18 14.64
N PRO A 129 -4.95 -3.13 14.17
CA PRO A 129 -5.81 -4.29 14.16
C PRO A 129 -5.25 -5.39 13.25
N SER A 130 -5.45 -6.65 13.67
CA SER A 130 -4.95 -7.82 12.95
C SER A 130 -5.49 -7.93 11.52
N GLY A 131 -4.70 -8.49 10.60
CA GLY A 131 -5.07 -8.66 9.19
C GLY A 131 -4.55 -7.54 8.27
N GLY A 132 -5.08 -7.49 7.04
CA GLY A 132 -4.73 -6.49 6.02
C GLY A 132 -5.37 -5.12 6.28
N MET A 133 -4.80 -4.06 5.71
CA MET A 133 -5.31 -2.70 5.89
C MET A 133 -6.68 -2.52 5.23
N LEU A 134 -6.92 -3.12 4.05
CA LEU A 134 -8.23 -3.06 3.39
C LEU A 134 -9.32 -3.75 4.21
N TYR A 135 -9.00 -4.91 4.78
CA TYR A 135 -9.92 -5.62 5.67
C TYR A 135 -10.32 -4.74 6.86
N ASN A 136 -9.33 -4.13 7.50
CA ASN A 136 -9.55 -3.25 8.65
C ASN A 136 -10.37 -1.99 8.29
N LEU A 137 -10.11 -1.39 7.13
CA LEU A 137 -10.87 -0.24 6.63
C LEU A 137 -12.35 -0.56 6.42
N LYS A 138 -12.64 -1.74 5.84
CA LYS A 138 -14.02 -2.21 5.61
C LYS A 138 -14.78 -2.47 6.91
N GLN A 139 -14.10 -2.96 7.95
CA GLN A 139 -14.71 -3.22 9.26
C GLN A 139 -15.17 -1.95 9.99
N VAL A 140 -14.49 -0.81 9.76
CA VAL A 140 -14.85 0.47 10.40
C VAL A 140 -15.86 1.30 9.58
N GLY A 141 -16.39 0.74 8.47
CA GLY A 141 -17.30 1.45 7.57
C GLY A 141 -16.65 2.60 6.80
N GLY A 142 -15.31 2.63 6.73
CA GLY A 142 -14.56 3.71 6.08
C GLY A 142 -14.63 3.59 4.57
N VAL A 143 -15.41 4.44 3.92
CA VAL A 143 -15.21 4.77 2.50
C VAL A 143 -14.27 5.96 2.48
N LEU A 144 -13.06 5.79 1.95
CA LEU A 144 -12.19 6.92 1.62
C LEU A 144 -12.94 7.74 0.55
N LYS A 145 -13.30 8.98 0.89
CA LYS A 145 -14.00 9.92 0.00
C LYS A 145 -13.02 10.64 -0.90
#